data_AF-A0A8T6YA70-F1
#
_entry.id   AF-A0A8T6YA70-F1
#
_cell.length_a   1.000
_cell.length_b   1.000
_cell.length_c   1.000
_cell.angle_alpha   90.00
_cell.angle_beta   90.00
_cell.angle_gamma   90.00
#
_symmetry.space_group_name_H-M   'P 1'
#
loop_
_entity.id
_entity.type
_entity.pdbx_description
1 polymer ?
#
loop_
_entity_poly.entity_id
_entity_poly.type
_entity_poly.pdbx_seq_one_letter_code
_entity_poly.pdbx_strand_id
1 'polypeptide(L)' 'METSFEETLLELENIVEKLENGQLPLDESLVLFERGIKLARECEIQLKNAQQRVEMLKQEDNELRPELFEIKENSTLEK' A
#
# COMPACT_ATOMS: atom_id res chain seq x y z
N MET A 1 0.52 4.94 -19.56
CA MET A 1 1.07 5.62 -18.38
C MET A 1 0.21 5.15 -17.23
N GLU A 2 0.78 4.50 -16.21
CA GLU A 2 0.03 4.25 -14.97
C GLU A 2 -0.31 5.60 -14.34
N THR A 3 -1.57 5.81 -13.97
CA THR A 3 -1.99 6.92 -13.10
C THR A 3 -1.39 6.73 -11.71
N SER A 4 -0.89 7.82 -11.11
CA SER A 4 -0.30 7.72 -9.77
C SER A 4 -1.36 7.48 -8.69
N PHE A 5 -0.93 7.01 -7.52
CA PHE A 5 -1.82 6.81 -6.38
C PHE A 5 -2.55 8.12 -6.00
N GLU A 6 -1.82 9.23 -5.99
CA GLU A 6 -2.33 10.55 -5.67
C GLU A 6 -3.38 11.02 -6.68
N GLU A 7 -3.18 10.72 -7.97
CA GLU A 7 -4.16 11.03 -9.02
C GLU A 7 -5.44 10.20 -8.87
N THR A 8 -5.30 8.89 -8.65
CA THR A 8 -6.45 7.98 -8.42
C THR A 8 -7.23 8.39 -7.17
N LEU A 9 -6.54 8.73 -6.08
CA LEU A 9 -7.15 9.18 -4.84
C LEU A 9 -7.89 10.51 -5.03
N LEU A 10 -7.27 11.48 -5.69
CA LEU A 10 -7.90 12.77 -5.97
C LEU A 10 -9.16 12.62 -6.82
N GLU A 11 -9.14 11.76 -7.84
CA GLU A 11 -10.35 11.49 -8.64
C GLU A 11 -11.47 10.88 -7.79
N LEU A 12 -11.14 9.95 -6.90
CA LEU A 12 -12.09 9.32 -5.99
C LEU A 12 -12.70 10.35 -5.02
N GLU A 13 -11.89 11.22 -4.42
CA GLU A 13 -12.34 12.31 -3.54
C GLU A 13 -13.34 13.23 -4.25
N ASN A 14 -13.02 13.65 -5.47
CA ASN A 14 -13.91 14.47 -6.30
C ASN A 14 -15.25 13.78 -6.61
N ILE A 15 -15.23 12.46 -6.81
CA ILE A 15 -16.45 11.67 -7.04
C ILE A 15 -17.30 11.62 -5.77
N VAL A 16 -16.69 11.37 -4.62
CA VAL A 16 -17.38 11.35 -3.33
C VAL A 16 -18.04 12.70 -3.05
N GLU A 17 -17.30 13.80 -3.23
CA GLU A 17 -17.83 15.16 -3.07
C GLU A 17 -19.06 15.41 -3.96
N LYS A 18 -18.99 15.00 -5.23
CA LYS A 18 -20.12 15.14 -6.18
C LYS A 18 -21.34 14.31 -5.75
N LEU A 19 -21.13 13.10 -5.25
CA LEU A 19 -22.21 12.24 -4.77
C LEU A 19 -22.85 12.79 -3.48
N GLU A 20 -22.05 13.33 -2.56
CA GLU A 20 -22.51 13.93 -1.31
C GLU A 20 -23.32 15.21 -1.52
N ASN A 21 -23.02 15.97 -2.59
CA ASN A 21 -23.77 17.18 -2.94
C ASN A 21 -25.23 16.89 -3.34
N GLY A 22 -25.58 15.65 -3.72
CA GLY A 22 -26.97 15.20 -3.90
C GLY A 22 -27.78 15.88 -5.01
N GLN A 23 -27.14 16.69 -5.87
CA GLN A 23 -27.80 17.44 -6.95
C GLN A 23 -27.81 16.70 -8.30
N LEU A 24 -27.26 15.49 -8.35
CA LEU A 24 -27.11 14.73 -9.58
C LEU A 24 -28.35 13.88 -9.88
N PRO A 25 -28.72 13.74 -11.16
CA PRO A 25 -29.67 12.72 -11.60
C PRO A 25 -29.24 11.32 -11.14
N LEU A 26 -30.21 10.41 -10.98
CA LEU A 26 -29.96 9.03 -10.55
C LEU A 26 -28.97 8.30 -11.47
N ASP A 27 -29.15 8.43 -12.79
CA ASP A 27 -28.30 7.75 -13.76
C ASP A 27 -26.84 8.24 -13.69
N GLU A 28 -26.63 9.54 -13.52
CA GLU A 28 -25.30 10.12 -13.32
C GLU A 28 -24.68 9.67 -11.99
N SER A 29 -25.49 9.60 -10.93
CA SER A 29 -25.04 9.14 -9.61
C SER A 29 -24.59 7.68 -9.65
N LEU A 30 -25.28 6.82 -10.42
CA LEU A 30 -24.89 5.42 -10.61
C LEU A 30 -23.56 5.30 -11.37
N VAL A 31 -23.36 6.08 -12.44
CA VAL A 31 -22.11 6.10 -13.20
C VAL A 31 -20.93 6.54 -12.32
N LEU A 32 -21.11 7.61 -11.54
CA LEU A 32 -20.09 8.08 -10.60
C LEU A 32 -19.80 7.07 -9.50
N PHE A 33 -20.83 6.40 -8.96
CA PHE A 33 -20.65 5.35 -7.97
C PHE A 33 -19.83 4.17 -8.53
N GLU A 34 -20.16 3.69 -9.72
CA GLU A 34 -19.39 2.62 -10.38
C GLU A 34 -17.93 3.02 -10.60
N ARG A 35 -17.69 4.27 -11.03
CA ARG A 35 -16.32 4.81 -11.19
C ARG A 35 -15.59 4.87 -9.84
N GLY A 36 -16.26 5.36 -8.79
CA GLY A 36 -15.71 5.41 -7.44
C GLY A 36 -15.28 4.03 -6.92
N ILE A 37 -16.10 3.00 -7.13
CA ILE A 37 -15.74 1.62 -6.76
C ILE A 37 -14.49 1.13 -7.52
N LYS A 38 -14.35 1.47 -8.80
CA LYS A 38 -13.15 1.09 -9.58
C LYS A 38 -11.90 1.78 -9.03
N LEU A 39 -11.96 3.09 -8.79
CA LEU A 39 -10.85 3.86 -8.25
C LEU A 39 -10.45 3.39 -6.85
N ALA A 40 -11.42 3.07 -5.98
CA ALA A 40 -11.14 2.53 -4.65
C ALA A 40 -10.36 1.21 -4.72
N ARG A 41 -10.71 0.31 -5.66
CA ARG A 41 -9.97 -0.94 -5.89
C ARG A 41 -8.58 -0.68 -6.46
N GLU A 42 -8.43 0.30 -7.35
CA GLU A 42 -7.12 0.69 -7.88
C GLU A 42 -6.20 1.20 -6.75
N CYS A 43 -6.71 2.05 -5.84
CA CYS A 43 -5.98 2.49 -4.66
C CYS A 43 -5.55 1.31 -3.77
N GLU A 44 -6.45 0.35 -3.52
CA GLU A 44 -6.14 -0.85 -2.72
C GLU A 44 -5.01 -1.67 -3.34
N ILE A 45 -5.03 -1.87 -4.66
CA ILE A 45 -3.98 -2.60 -5.38
C ILE A 45 -2.64 -1.88 -5.26
N GLN A 46 -2.62 -0.56 -5.46
CA GLN A 46 -1.40 0.24 -5.37
C GLN A 46 -0.79 0.18 -3.96
N LEU A 47 -1.62 0.32 -2.92
CA LEU A 47 -1.19 0.21 -1.53
C LEU A 47 -0.66 -1.19 -1.20
N LYS A 48 -1.32 -2.23 -1.69
CA LYS A 48 -0.87 -3.62 -1.51
C LYS A 48 0.49 -3.86 -2.16
N ASN A 49 0.70 -3.35 -3.37
CA ASN A 49 1.98 -3.46 -4.07
C ASN A 49 3.09 -2.71 -3.31
N ALA A 50 2.81 -1.51 -2.80
CA ALA A 50 3.74 -0.74 -1.99
C ALA A 50 4.09 -1.49 -0.68
N GLN A 51 3.10 -2.06 0.01
CA GLN A 51 3.30 -2.84 1.22
C GLN A 51 4.18 -4.08 0.97
N GLN A 52 3.91 -4.81 -0.12
CA GLN A 52 4.72 -5.97 -0.51
C GLN A 52 6.17 -5.56 -0.78
N ARG A 53 6.39 -4.43 -1.45
CA ARG A 53 7.74 -3.92 -1.71
C ARG A 53 8.48 -3.58 -0.42
N VAL A 54 7.82 -2.95 0.54
CA VAL A 54 8.40 -2.65 1.86
C VAL A 54 8.75 -3.93 2.61
N GLU A 55 7.89 -4.93 2.58
CA GLU A 55 8.13 -6.21 3.25
C GLU A 55 9.35 -6.95 2.65
N MET A 56 9.47 -6.97 1.31
CA MET A 56 10.65 -7.54 0.64
C MET A 56 11.94 -6.83 1.07
N LEU A 57 11.95 -5.50 1.09
CA LEU A 57 13.13 -4.73 1.48
C LEU A 57 13.51 -4.97 2.95
N LYS A 58 12.53 -5.17 3.85
CA LYS A 58 12.79 -5.54 5.25
C LYS A 58 13.40 -6.92 5.38
N GLN A 59 12.93 -7.88 4.58
CA GLN A 59 13.47 -9.25 4.58
C GLN A 59 14.90 -9.26 4.03
N GLU A 60 15.17 -8.54 2.95
CA GLU A 60 16.53 -8.35 2.40
C GLU A 60 17.47 -7.72 3.44
N ASP A 61 17.03 -6.70 4.19
CA ASP A 61 17.83 -6.09 5.26
C ASP A 61 18.10 -7.06 6.43
N ASN A 62 17.15 -7.95 6.73
CA ASN A 62 17.30 -8.97 7.78
C ASN A 62 18.20 -10.14 7.34
N GLU A 63 18.20 -10.51 6.06
CA GLU A 63 19.14 -11.50 5.49
C GLU A 63 20.60 -10.99 5.45
N LEU A 64 20.82 -9.68 5.53
CA LEU A 64 22.16 -9.08 5.64
C LEU A 64 22.72 -9.05 7.08
N ARG A 65 22.00 -9.59 8.08
CA ARG A 65 22.53 -9.79 9.46
C ARG A 65 22.29 -11.20 10.05
N PRO A 66 22.88 -12.27 9.51
CA PRO A 66 22.90 -13.56 10.21
C PRO A 66 24.12 -13.76 11.13
N GLU A 67 25.16 -12.90 11.09
CA GLU A 67 26.50 -13.29 11.61
C GLU A 67 27.03 -12.55 12.85
N LEU A 68 26.28 -11.64 13.49
CA LEU A 68 26.81 -10.87 14.64
C LEU A 68 26.50 -11.44 16.04
N PHE A 69 25.95 -12.65 16.13
CA PHE A 69 25.70 -13.30 17.44
C PHE A 69 26.17 -14.76 17.52
N GLU A 70 27.35 -15.08 17.01
CA GLU A 70 28.15 -16.15 17.63
C GLU A 70 29.04 -15.56 18.73
N ILE A 71 28.48 -15.42 19.94
CA ILE A 71 29.34 -15.42 21.12
C ILE A 71 29.82 -16.87 21.26
N LYS A 72 31.00 -17.18 20.72
CA LYS A 72 31.73 -18.39 21.08
C LYS A 72 32.21 -18.23 22.51
N GLU A 73 31.41 -18.67 23.47
CA GLU A 73 31.97 -19.04 24.77
C GLU A 73 32.86 -20.27 24.57
N ASN A 74 34.15 -20.03 24.34
CA ASN A 74 35.16 -21.02 24.64
C ASN A 74 36.51 -20.36 24.94
N SER A 75 36.77 -20.12 26.22
CA SER A 75 38.10 -20.27 26.81
C SER A 75 37.90 -21.21 28.01
N THR A 76 37.96 -22.52 27.78
CA THR A 76 39.15 -23.36 27.99
C THR A 76 39.66 -23.28 29.43
N LEU A 77 39.60 -24.44 30.09
CA LEU A 77 40.21 -24.75 31.36
C LEU A 77 41.68 -24.31 31.42
N GLU A 78 42.08 -23.63 32.49
CA GLU A 78 43.44 -23.72 33.01
C GLU A 78 43.42 -24.01 34.51
N LYS A 79 43.67 -25.30 34.81
CA LYS A 79 44.08 -25.95 36.08
C LYS A 79 43.10 -25.98 37.26
#